data_AF-A0A9W7XVY7-F1
#
_entry.id   AF-A0A9W7XVY7-F1
#
_cell.length_a   1.000
_cell.length_b   1.000
_cell.length_c   1.000
_cell.angle_alpha   90.00
_cell.angle_beta   90.00
_cell.angle_gamma   90.00
#
_symmetry.space_group_name_H-M   'P 1'
#
loop_
_entity.id
_entity.type
_entity.pdbx_description
1 polymer ?
#
loop_
_entity_poly.entity_id
_entity_poly.type
_entity_poly.pdbx_seq_one_letter_code
_entity_poly.pdbx_strand_id
1 'polypeptide(L)'
;MTGHGGEDFLKFQDSEEINSYDIADAFEQMREKQRYREILFVIDTCQANTMYSKFYSPNILSIGSSRKGENSYSHFHDYDLGVSVIDRFTYYNLEFFESVDMSTKQSMEELVSTYNTTLIGSHPGIRTDLFARKLSETYLTDFFGAVQNIELTTEIFPIGQPESPKKQQ
;
A
#
# COMPACT_ATOMS: atom_id res chain seq x y z
N MET A 1 0.98 -1.31 5.64
CA MET A 1 1.26 -2.10 6.86
C MET A 1 1.26 -1.15 8.04
N THR A 2 0.68 -1.54 9.17
CA THR A 2 0.74 -0.78 10.43
C THR A 2 1.06 -1.75 11.56
N GLY A 3 1.82 -1.31 12.56
CA GLY A 3 2.14 -2.09 13.74
C GLY A 3 3.38 -1.56 14.48
N HIS A 4 3.83 -2.30 15.48
CA HIS A 4 5.07 -1.99 16.19
C HIS A 4 6.29 -2.53 15.44
N GLY A 5 7.41 -1.80 15.51
CA GLY A 5 8.60 -2.10 14.73
C GLY A 5 9.81 -1.36 15.26
N GLY A 6 10.91 -1.47 14.54
CA GLY A 6 12.18 -0.83 14.83
C GLY A 6 13.03 -0.73 13.58
N GLU A 7 14.34 -0.61 13.75
CA GLU A 7 15.25 -0.54 12.62
C GLU A 7 15.22 -1.85 11.82
N ASP A 8 14.78 -1.78 10.57
CA ASP A 8 14.74 -2.87 9.59
C ASP A 8 13.80 -4.05 9.95
N PHE A 9 12.90 -3.92 10.93
CA PHE A 9 11.87 -4.93 11.23
C PHE A 9 10.51 -4.37 11.67
N LEU A 10 9.45 -5.15 11.40
CA LEU A 10 8.11 -4.96 11.93
C LEU A 10 7.71 -6.23 12.71
N LYS A 11 7.20 -6.07 13.93
CA LYS A 11 6.68 -7.20 14.70
C LYS A 11 5.40 -7.73 14.06
N PHE A 12 5.33 -9.06 13.95
CA PHE A 12 4.16 -9.77 13.46
C PHE A 12 3.68 -10.72 14.56
N GLN A 13 2.51 -10.43 15.11
CA GLN A 13 2.01 -11.12 16.32
C GLN A 13 3.03 -11.00 17.48
N ASP A 14 2.97 -11.92 18.44
CA ASP A 14 3.76 -11.86 19.68
C ASP A 14 5.19 -12.42 19.56
N SER A 15 5.54 -13.10 18.46
CA SER A 15 6.79 -13.87 18.38
C SER A 15 7.54 -13.80 17.05
N GLU A 16 6.93 -13.30 15.99
CA GLU A 16 7.57 -13.22 14.68
C GLU A 16 7.93 -11.78 14.34
N GLU A 17 8.94 -11.62 13.48
CA GLU A 17 9.38 -10.33 12.97
C GLU A 17 9.50 -10.44 11.46
N ILE A 18 8.93 -9.47 10.75
CA ILE A 18 9.10 -9.32 9.30
C ILE A 18 10.27 -8.38 9.08
N ASN A 19 11.35 -8.87 8.47
CA ASN A 19 12.52 -8.06 8.18
C ASN A 19 12.40 -7.34 6.83
N SER A 20 12.97 -6.14 6.74
CA SER A 20 13.16 -5.40 5.49
C SER A 20 13.83 -6.22 4.37
N TYR A 21 14.80 -7.08 4.71
CA TYR A 21 15.46 -7.98 3.75
C TYR A 21 14.48 -9.03 3.21
N ASP A 22 13.62 -9.61 4.04
CA ASP A 22 12.65 -10.62 3.62
C ASP A 22 11.61 -10.02 2.66
N ILE A 23 11.16 -8.80 2.92
CA ILE A 23 10.25 -8.08 2.02
C ILE A 23 10.94 -7.76 0.70
N ALA A 24 12.20 -7.32 0.73
CA ALA A 24 12.98 -7.03 -0.47
C ALA A 24 13.08 -8.28 -1.38
N ASP A 25 13.42 -9.43 -0.79
CA ASP A 25 13.54 -10.69 -1.52
C ASP A 25 12.17 -11.21 -1.99
N ALA A 26 11.10 -10.98 -1.23
CA ALA A 26 9.75 -11.30 -1.66
C ALA A 26 9.33 -10.47 -2.90
N PHE A 27 9.63 -9.17 -2.91
CA PHE A 27 9.39 -8.32 -4.08
C PHE A 27 10.22 -8.75 -5.28
N GLU A 28 11.47 -9.19 -5.08
CA GLU A 28 12.28 -9.71 -6.16
C GLU A 28 11.68 -11.00 -6.75
N GLN A 29 11.26 -11.93 -5.90
CA GLN A 29 10.57 -13.14 -6.37
C GLN A 29 9.26 -12.82 -7.12
N MET A 30 8.54 -11.78 -6.69
CA MET A 30 7.35 -11.32 -7.40
C MET A 30 7.70 -10.71 -8.76
N ARG A 31 8.82 -9.97 -8.85
CA ARG A 31 9.33 -9.37 -10.10
C ARG A 31 9.70 -10.45 -11.10
N GLU A 32 10.51 -11.43 -10.69
CA GLU A 32 10.94 -12.56 -11.54
C GLU A 32 9.74 -13.34 -12.09
N LYS A 33 8.67 -13.44 -11.30
CA LYS A 33 7.42 -14.12 -11.67
C LYS A 33 6.39 -13.21 -12.34
N GLN A 34 6.77 -11.96 -12.67
CA GLN A 34 5.90 -10.95 -13.29
C GLN A 34 4.56 -10.74 -12.57
N ARG A 35 4.58 -10.73 -11.22
CA ARG A 35 3.36 -10.66 -10.38
C ARG A 35 2.89 -9.26 -10.08
N TYR A 36 3.63 -8.23 -10.48
CA TYR A 36 3.22 -6.84 -10.33
C TYR A 36 3.67 -5.99 -11.51
N ARG A 37 2.90 -4.95 -11.81
CA ARG A 37 3.34 -3.86 -12.69
C ARG A 37 4.06 -2.80 -11.86
N GLU A 38 3.39 -2.34 -10.80
CA GLU A 38 3.86 -1.35 -9.84
C GLU A 38 3.38 -1.74 -8.45
N ILE A 39 4.16 -1.42 -7.42
CA ILE A 39 3.82 -1.62 -6.00
C ILE A 39 3.84 -0.27 -5.30
N LEU A 40 2.78 0.02 -4.54
CA LEU A 40 2.78 1.04 -3.51
C LEU A 40 2.95 0.38 -2.14
N PHE A 41 4.10 0.60 -1.51
CA PHE A 41 4.42 0.09 -0.18
C PHE A 41 4.29 1.22 0.86
N VAL A 42 3.23 1.20 1.65
CA VAL A 42 3.01 2.17 2.74
C VAL A 42 3.18 1.47 4.08
N ILE A 43 4.02 2.02 4.96
CA ILE A 43 4.27 1.45 6.28
C ILE A 43 4.21 2.48 7.41
N ASP A 44 3.41 2.19 8.43
CA ASP A 44 3.27 2.99 9.65
C ASP A 44 3.80 2.23 10.86
N THR A 45 5.00 2.59 11.31
CA THR A 45 5.65 1.99 12.48
C THR A 45 6.79 2.89 12.97
N CYS A 46 7.38 2.57 14.12
CA CYS A 46 8.62 3.22 14.57
C CYS A 46 9.76 2.88 13.60
N GLN A 47 10.52 3.89 13.18
CA GLN A 47 11.60 3.76 12.19
C GLN A 47 11.16 3.19 10.84
N ALA A 48 9.91 3.46 10.44
CA ALA A 48 9.28 2.97 9.21
C ALA A 48 10.14 3.14 7.94
N ASN A 49 10.90 4.24 7.82
CA ASN A 49 11.70 4.51 6.63
C ASN A 49 12.85 3.52 6.42
N THR A 50 13.23 2.76 7.46
CA THR A 50 14.26 1.72 7.37
C THR A 50 13.73 0.48 6.63
N MET A 51 12.43 0.22 6.70
CA MET A 51 11.79 -0.99 6.15
C MET A 51 11.88 -1.14 4.64
N TYR A 52 11.98 -0.03 3.91
CA TYR A 52 12.16 -0.04 2.46
C TYR A 52 13.59 0.27 2.03
N SER A 53 14.54 0.43 2.96
CA SER A 53 15.93 0.79 2.65
C SER A 53 16.67 -0.30 1.86
N LYS A 54 16.25 -1.56 2.03
CA LYS A 54 16.84 -2.74 1.39
C LYS A 54 16.19 -3.10 0.06
N PHE A 55 15.11 -2.43 -0.34
CA PHE A 55 14.46 -2.74 -1.61
C PHE A 55 15.41 -2.44 -2.78
N TYR A 56 15.38 -3.33 -3.77
CA TYR A 56 16.20 -3.24 -4.99
C TYR A 56 15.43 -3.59 -6.27
N SER A 57 14.23 -4.15 -6.17
CA SER A 57 13.36 -4.41 -7.32
C SER A 57 12.71 -3.11 -7.83
N PRO A 58 12.55 -2.94 -9.15
CA PRO A 58 12.02 -1.72 -9.76
C PRO A 58 10.49 -1.63 -9.64
N ASN A 59 9.96 -0.47 -9.98
CA ASN A 59 8.55 -0.09 -9.98
C ASN A 59 7.89 -0.15 -8.60
N ILE A 60 8.62 0.26 -7.55
CA ILE A 60 8.13 0.28 -6.18
C ILE A 60 8.20 1.70 -5.63
N LEU A 61 7.04 2.29 -5.34
CA LEU A 61 6.91 3.53 -4.59
C LEU A 61 6.76 3.19 -3.11
N SER A 62 7.64 3.72 -2.25
CA SER A 62 7.57 3.44 -0.80
C SER A 62 7.35 4.70 0.01
N ILE A 63 6.47 4.60 1.01
CA ILE A 63 6.13 5.67 1.95
C ILE A 63 6.20 5.11 3.37
N GLY A 64 6.92 5.78 4.25
CA GLY A 64 7.05 5.41 5.66
C GLY A 64 6.65 6.54 6.59
N SER A 65 6.13 6.24 7.77
CA SER A 65 5.63 7.25 8.71
C SER A 65 6.71 7.97 9.53
N SER A 66 7.90 7.40 9.69
CA SER A 66 8.93 7.90 10.63
C SER A 66 10.36 7.57 10.19
N ARG A 67 11.31 8.47 10.50
CA ARG A 67 12.74 8.27 10.18
C ARG A 67 13.41 7.28 11.13
N LYS A 68 14.60 6.82 10.73
CA LYS A 68 15.50 6.08 11.64
C LYS A 68 15.74 6.90 12.92
N GLY A 69 15.61 6.25 14.07
CA GLY A 69 15.69 6.89 15.38
C GLY A 69 14.43 7.65 15.83
N GLU A 70 13.35 7.65 15.05
CA GLU A 70 12.06 8.26 15.42
C GLU A 70 10.99 7.20 15.70
N ASN A 71 10.07 7.53 16.60
CA ASN A 71 8.86 6.75 16.86
C ASN A 71 7.72 7.18 15.93
N SER A 72 6.76 6.27 15.70
CA SER A 72 5.42 6.64 15.24
C SER A 72 4.49 6.83 16.46
N TYR A 73 3.48 7.67 16.32
CA TYR A 73 2.62 8.10 17.43
C TYR A 73 1.16 7.81 17.16
N SER A 74 0.47 7.35 18.21
CA SER A 74 -0.97 7.11 18.15
C SER A 74 -1.80 8.40 18.27
N HIS A 75 -3.04 8.32 17.81
CA HIS A 75 -4.06 9.36 17.77
C HIS A 75 -5.37 8.83 18.34
N PHE A 76 -6.20 9.73 18.87
CA PHE A 76 -7.52 9.41 19.43
C PHE A 76 -7.49 8.30 20.51
N HIS A 77 -7.25 8.73 21.76
CA HIS A 77 -7.38 7.86 22.93
C HIS A 77 -8.84 7.72 23.33
N ASP A 78 -9.37 6.49 23.25
CA ASP A 78 -10.67 6.15 23.78
C ASP A 78 -10.48 5.76 25.27
N TYR A 79 -11.04 6.56 26.17
CA TYR A 79 -10.92 6.34 27.61
C TYR A 79 -11.77 5.19 28.12
N ASP A 80 -12.86 4.85 27.42
CA ASP A 80 -13.74 3.74 27.80
C ASP A 80 -13.11 2.40 27.41
N LEU A 81 -12.39 2.36 26.29
CA LEU A 81 -11.63 1.19 25.84
C LEU A 81 -10.21 1.13 26.39
N GLY A 82 -9.66 2.26 26.85
CA GLY A 82 -8.29 2.37 27.38
C GLY A 82 -7.20 2.21 26.32
N VAL A 83 -7.52 2.39 25.03
CA VAL A 83 -6.60 2.19 23.90
C VAL A 83 -6.66 3.35 22.92
N SER A 84 -5.59 3.54 22.14
CA SER A 84 -5.63 4.40 20.96
C SER A 84 -6.22 3.65 19.78
N VAL A 85 -7.09 4.31 19.00
CA VAL A 85 -7.84 3.64 17.92
C VAL A 85 -7.10 3.69 16.58
N ILE A 86 -6.24 4.69 16.37
CA ILE A 86 -5.56 4.91 15.09
C ILE A 86 -4.21 5.60 15.29
N ASP A 87 -3.26 5.40 14.38
CA ASP A 87 -1.99 6.15 14.39
C ASP A 87 -2.11 7.49 13.67
N ARG A 88 -1.32 8.49 14.08
CA ARG A 88 -1.40 9.86 13.52
C ARG A 88 -1.12 9.90 12.03
N PHE A 89 -0.07 9.20 11.58
CA PHE A 89 0.23 9.12 10.14
C PHE A 89 -0.94 8.51 9.37
N THR A 90 -1.45 7.37 9.85
CA THR A 90 -2.62 6.72 9.25
C THR A 90 -3.86 7.63 9.26
N TYR A 91 -4.13 8.34 10.36
CA TYR A 91 -5.25 9.26 10.51
C TYR A 91 -5.21 10.39 9.47
N TYR A 92 -4.07 11.05 9.28
CA TYR A 92 -3.96 12.15 8.30
C TYR A 92 -4.01 11.66 6.85
N ASN A 93 -3.55 10.43 6.55
CA ASN A 93 -3.80 9.83 5.24
C ASN A 93 -5.30 9.56 5.05
N LEU A 94 -5.99 9.03 6.06
CA LEU A 94 -7.43 8.78 6.02
C LEU A 94 -8.23 10.08 5.83
N GLU A 95 -7.92 11.12 6.60
CA GLU A 95 -8.56 12.45 6.48
C GLU A 95 -8.44 13.00 5.05
N PHE A 96 -7.26 12.85 4.43
CA PHE A 96 -7.10 13.20 3.02
C PHE A 96 -8.03 12.35 2.14
N PHE A 97 -8.00 11.01 2.26
CA PHE A 97 -8.83 10.13 1.42
C PHE A 97 -10.34 10.33 1.61
N GLU A 98 -10.81 10.72 2.79
CA GLU A 98 -12.22 11.06 3.04
C GLU A 98 -12.71 12.28 2.24
N SER A 99 -11.78 13.16 1.83
CA SER A 99 -12.07 14.32 0.98
C SER A 99 -12.04 14.02 -0.52
N VAL A 100 -11.69 12.79 -0.91
CA VAL A 100 -11.40 12.39 -2.29
C VAL A 100 -12.43 11.38 -2.80
N ASP A 101 -12.88 11.54 -4.05
CA ASP A 101 -13.80 10.62 -4.71
C ASP A 101 -13.10 9.70 -5.73
N MET A 102 -13.74 8.60 -6.13
CA MET A 102 -13.14 7.60 -7.05
C MET A 102 -12.94 8.10 -8.49
N SER A 103 -13.51 9.25 -8.86
CA SER A 103 -13.28 9.92 -10.14
C SER A 103 -12.15 10.95 -10.09
N THR A 104 -11.50 11.10 -8.93
CA THR A 104 -10.40 12.06 -8.76
C THR A 104 -9.27 11.81 -9.76
N LYS A 105 -8.62 12.91 -10.14
CA LYS A 105 -7.34 12.91 -10.85
C LYS A 105 -6.20 13.40 -9.97
N GLN A 106 -6.41 13.39 -8.65
CA GLN A 106 -5.36 13.75 -7.72
C GLN A 106 -4.23 12.72 -7.76
N SER A 107 -3.04 13.24 -7.55
CA SER A 107 -1.78 12.53 -7.68
C SER A 107 -1.23 12.08 -6.32
N MET A 108 -0.29 11.14 -6.35
CA MET A 108 0.47 10.75 -5.15
C MET A 108 1.28 11.93 -4.59
N GLU A 109 1.68 12.90 -5.43
CA GLU A 109 2.36 14.12 -4.98
C GLU A 109 1.45 14.98 -4.10
N GLU A 110 0.17 15.12 -4.47
CA GLU A 110 -0.80 15.88 -3.68
C GLU A 110 -1.03 15.22 -2.31
N LEU A 111 -1.16 13.89 -2.26
CA LEU A 111 -1.23 13.17 -0.98
C LEU A 111 0.00 13.47 -0.11
N VAL A 112 1.20 13.29 -0.66
CA VAL A 112 2.46 13.49 0.09
C VAL A 112 2.62 14.95 0.53
N SER A 113 2.12 15.90 -0.25
CA SER A 113 2.18 17.33 0.09
C SER A 113 1.34 17.69 1.32
N THR A 114 0.37 16.86 1.71
CA THR A 114 -0.43 17.08 2.93
C THR A 114 0.33 16.75 4.21
N TYR A 115 1.47 16.05 4.13
CA TYR A 115 2.19 15.58 5.31
C TYR A 115 2.77 16.74 6.12
N ASN A 116 2.22 16.93 7.31
CA ASN A 116 2.65 17.93 8.27
C ASN A 116 3.32 17.24 9.46
N THR A 117 4.64 17.40 9.59
CA THR A 117 5.45 16.74 10.62
C THR A 117 5.08 17.14 12.04
N THR A 118 4.54 18.35 12.23
CA THR A 118 4.05 18.81 13.55
C THR A 118 2.78 18.07 13.96
N LEU A 119 1.85 17.91 13.01
CA LEU A 119 0.60 17.19 13.24
C LEU A 119 0.85 15.68 13.42
N ILE A 120 1.65 15.10 12.53
CA ILE A 120 2.00 13.68 12.54
C ILE A 120 2.86 13.33 13.77
N GLY A 121 3.76 14.23 14.17
CA GLY A 121 4.69 14.02 15.29
C GLY A 121 5.98 13.26 14.92
N SER A 122 6.13 12.88 13.66
CA SER A 122 7.32 12.24 13.08
C SER A 122 7.57 12.77 11.68
N HIS A 123 8.65 12.31 11.02
CA HIS A 123 8.97 12.70 9.66
C HIS A 123 8.70 11.57 8.66
N PRO A 124 7.57 11.61 7.93
CA PRO A 124 7.33 10.68 6.85
C PRO A 124 8.43 10.72 5.80
N GLY A 125 8.80 9.55 5.28
CA GLY A 125 9.75 9.40 4.18
C GLY A 125 9.06 8.88 2.93
N ILE A 126 9.56 9.31 1.77
CA ILE A 126 9.09 8.86 0.47
C ILE A 126 10.33 8.46 -0.33
N ARG A 127 10.34 7.22 -0.82
CA ARG A 127 11.42 6.67 -1.64
C ARG A 127 10.90 6.46 -3.06
N THR A 128 11.51 7.15 -4.02
CA THR A 128 11.10 7.19 -5.43
C THR A 128 12.16 6.70 -6.41
N ASP A 129 13.39 6.42 -5.99
CA ASP A 129 14.48 5.98 -6.87
C ASP A 129 14.21 4.65 -7.58
N LEU A 130 13.38 3.78 -6.98
CA LEU A 130 12.93 2.53 -7.58
C LEU A 130 11.62 2.68 -8.37
N PHE A 131 11.03 3.87 -8.43
CA PHE A 131 9.74 4.10 -9.07
C PHE A 131 9.92 4.96 -10.32
N ALA A 132 9.58 4.41 -11.49
CA ALA A 132 9.91 5.04 -12.76
C ALA A 132 9.11 6.33 -13.06
N ARG A 133 7.87 6.42 -12.56
CA ARG A 133 6.99 7.56 -12.81
C ARG A 133 7.22 8.69 -11.81
N LYS A 134 6.94 9.93 -12.23
CA LYS A 134 6.89 11.06 -11.31
C LYS A 134 5.63 10.98 -10.45
N LEU A 135 5.73 11.44 -9.20
CA LEU A 135 4.58 11.46 -8.29
C LEU A 135 3.43 12.32 -8.81
N SER A 136 3.75 13.45 -9.46
CA SER A 136 2.78 14.35 -10.09
C SER A 136 1.97 13.73 -11.23
N GLU A 137 2.49 12.65 -11.83
CA GLU A 137 1.89 11.93 -12.96
C GLU A 137 1.31 10.56 -12.53
N THR A 138 1.33 10.27 -11.22
CA THR A 138 0.88 9.01 -10.65
C THR A 138 -0.42 9.27 -9.90
N TYR A 139 -1.55 8.81 -10.43
CA TYR A 139 -2.85 9.09 -9.83
C TYR A 139 -3.09 8.19 -8.61
N LEU A 140 -3.81 8.71 -7.61
CA LEU A 140 -4.24 7.93 -6.45
C LEU A 140 -5.07 6.72 -6.89
N THR A 141 -5.92 6.92 -7.90
CA THR A 141 -6.79 5.89 -8.47
C THR A 141 -6.03 4.74 -9.13
N ASP A 142 -4.74 4.90 -9.47
CA ASP A 142 -3.92 3.79 -9.97
C ASP A 142 -3.66 2.72 -8.90
N PHE A 143 -3.65 3.11 -7.62
CA PHE A 143 -3.40 2.20 -6.48
C PHE A 143 -4.63 1.95 -5.61
N PHE A 144 -5.51 2.96 -5.47
CA PHE A 144 -6.68 2.91 -4.59
C PHE A 144 -8.02 2.85 -5.34
N GLY A 145 -8.01 3.04 -6.66
CA GLY A 145 -9.21 2.98 -7.50
C GLY A 145 -9.50 1.57 -7.95
N ALA A 146 -10.73 1.09 -7.70
CA ALA A 146 -11.22 -0.16 -8.28
C ALA A 146 -11.82 0.11 -9.67
N VAL A 147 -10.98 0.40 -10.68
CA VAL A 147 -11.47 0.45 -12.07
C VAL A 147 -11.46 -0.96 -12.63
N GLN A 148 -12.59 -1.66 -12.52
CA GLN A 148 -12.79 -2.89 -13.29
C GLN A 148 -13.02 -2.51 -14.76
N ASN A 149 -12.08 -2.89 -15.63
CA ASN A 149 -12.34 -2.89 -17.06
C ASN A 149 -13.39 -3.98 -17.36
N ILE A 150 -14.63 -3.55 -17.63
CA ILE A 150 -15.67 -4.45 -18.11
C ILE A 150 -15.47 -4.63 -19.61
N GLU A 151 -14.92 -5.77 -20.01
CA GLU A 151 -14.97 -6.20 -21.40
C GLU A 151 -16.34 -6.85 -21.66
N LEU A 152 -17.19 -6.17 -22.42
CA LEU A 152 -18.46 -6.72 -22.86
C LEU A 152 -18.18 -7.76 -23.95
N THR A 153 -18.39 -9.04 -23.65
CA THR A 153 -18.41 -10.09 -24.68
C THR A 153 -19.70 -9.94 -25.49
N THR A 154 -19.57 -9.66 -26.79
CA THR A 154 -20.69 -9.68 -27.73
C THR A 154 -21.13 -11.11 -28.09
N GLU A 155 -20.32 -12.11 -27.76
CA GLU A 155 -20.64 -13.52 -27.95
C GLU A 155 -21.62 -14.02 -26.88
N ILE A 156 -22.71 -14.63 -27.34
CA ILE A 156 -23.73 -15.24 -26.48
C ILE A 156 -23.14 -16.53 -25.90
N PHE A 157 -22.98 -16.61 -24.59
CA PHE A 157 -22.57 -17.84 -23.92
C PHE A 157 -23.70 -18.88 -24.01
N PRO A 158 -23.48 -20.07 -24.61
CA PRO A 158 -24.52 -21.07 -24.73
C PRO A 158 -24.76 -21.76 -23.38
N ILE A 159 -25.73 -21.25 -22.62
CA ILE A 159 -26.19 -21.89 -21.38
C ILE A 159 -27.20 -22.98 -21.74
N GLY A 160 -26.77 -24.24 -21.68
CA GLY A 160 -27.64 -25.41 -21.77
C GLY A 160 -27.96 -25.89 -23.20
N GLN A 161 -26.94 -26.28 -23.97
CA GLN A 161 -27.22 -27.13 -25.14
C GLN A 161 -27.66 -28.52 -24.67
N PRO A 162 -28.83 -29.04 -25.11
CA PRO A 162 -29.14 -30.46 -24.92
C PRO A 162 -28.12 -31.29 -25.71
N GLU A 163 -27.50 -32.28 -25.05
CA GLU A 163 -26.60 -33.22 -25.72
C GLU A 163 -27.30 -33.82 -26.94
N SER A 164 -26.65 -33.72 -28.11
CA SER A 164 -27.12 -34.40 -29.31
C SER A 164 -27.00 -35.92 -29.09
N PRO A 165 -28.03 -36.72 -29.41
CA PRO A 165 -28.00 -38.15 -29.14
C PRO A 165 -26.88 -38.80 -29.96
N LYS A 166 -25.93 -39.43 -29.25
CA LYS A 166 -24.88 -40.27 -29.84
C LYS A 166 -25.54 -41.36 -30.69
N LYS A 167 -25.41 -41.27 -32.02
CA LYS A 167 -25.71 -42.41 -32.90
C LYS A 167 -24.71 -43.52 -32.60
N GLN A 168 -25.20 -44.60 -32.01
CA GLN A 168 -24.47 -45.86 -31.90
C GLN A 168 -24.32 -46.43 -33.33
N GLN A 169 -23.07 -46.68 -33.74
CA GLN A 169 -22.75 -47.61 -34.83
C GLN A 169 -22.54 -48.99 -34.23
#